data_AF-A0A7Y8UZZ6-F1
#
_entry.id   AF-A0A7Y8UZZ6-F1
#
_cell.length_a   1.000
_cell.length_b   1.000
_cell.length_c   1.000
_cell.angle_alpha   90.00
_cell.angle_beta   90.00
_cell.angle_gamma   90.00
#
_symmetry.space_group_name_H-M   'P 1'
#
loop_
_entity.id
_entity.type
_entity.pdbx_description
1 polymer ?
#
loop_
_entity_poly.entity_id
_entity_poly.type
_entity_poly.pdbx_seq_one_letter_code
_entity_poly.pdbx_strand_id
1 'polypeptide(L)'
;MKIRKANIVSEDKMITDVYLHENKKQSHTLVAVPELEWSALISYEEEKRPLVQKLKQSLAKNMQTDAAEELSQKIVQWVTEM
;
A
#
# COMPACT_ATOMS: atom_id res chain seq x y z
N MET A 1 -6.66 6.81 12.06
CA MET A 1 -6.74 6.71 10.59
C MET A 1 -5.94 7.86 10.00
N LYS A 2 -4.99 7.59 9.10
CA LYS A 2 -4.24 8.59 8.32
C LYS A 2 -4.57 8.39 6.83
N ILE A 3 -4.51 9.47 6.05
CA ILE A 3 -4.66 9.42 4.59
C ILE A 3 -3.35 9.95 3.99
N ARG A 4 -2.76 9.21 3.06
CA ARG A 4 -1.53 9.55 2.34
C ARG A 4 -1.83 9.79 0.88
N LYS A 5 -1.22 10.84 0.31
CA LYS A 5 -1.33 11.15 -1.11
C LYS A 5 -0.30 10.35 -1.90
N ALA A 6 -0.74 9.38 -2.70
CA ALA A 6 0.14 8.59 -3.55
C ALA A 6 0.51 9.36 -4.82
N ASN A 7 -0.47 10.01 -5.46
CA ASN A 7 -0.32 10.74 -6.73
C ASN A 7 0.41 9.91 -7.80
N ILE A 8 -0.01 8.65 -7.97
CA ILE A 8 0.55 7.72 -8.95
C ILE A 8 -0.41 7.61 -10.13
N VAL A 9 0.13 7.71 -11.34
CA VAL A 9 -0.63 7.47 -12.57
C VAL A 9 -0.35 6.04 -13.02
N SER A 10 -1.41 5.28 -13.27
CA SER A 10 -1.35 3.96 -13.90
C SER A 10 -2.37 3.91 -15.02
N GLU A 11 -1.91 4.03 -16.26
CA GLU A 11 -2.77 4.16 -17.46
C GLU A 11 -3.79 5.28 -17.26
N ASP A 12 -5.08 4.92 -17.22
CA ASP A 12 -6.20 5.85 -17.11
C ASP A 12 -6.66 6.09 -15.66
N LYS A 13 -5.97 5.50 -14.68
CA LYS A 13 -6.30 5.62 -13.26
C LYS A 13 -5.27 6.48 -12.53
N MET A 14 -5.76 7.48 -11.81
CA MET A 14 -4.96 8.26 -10.86
C MET A 14 -5.22 7.72 -9.46
N ILE A 15 -4.18 7.17 -8.84
CA ILE A 15 -4.21 6.77 -7.43
C ILE A 15 -3.88 8.00 -6.60
N THR A 16 -4.90 8.54 -5.94
CA THR A 16 -4.76 9.74 -5.15
C THR A 16 -4.57 9.41 -3.69
N ASP A 17 -5.47 8.63 -3.10
CA ASP A 17 -5.56 8.43 -1.66
C ASP A 17 -5.25 7.00 -1.23
N VAL A 18 -4.40 6.89 -0.21
CA VAL A 18 -4.11 5.64 0.47
C VAL A 18 -4.48 5.79 1.94
N TYR A 19 -5.39 4.95 2.39
CA TYR A 19 -5.94 4.96 3.73
C TYR A 19 -5.13 4.01 4.60
N LEU A 20 -4.63 4.51 5.73
CA LEU A 20 -3.89 3.74 6.71
C LEU A 20 -4.65 3.74 8.04
N HIS A 21 -5.03 2.55 8.51
CA HIS A 21 -5.64 2.36 9.81
C HIS A 21 -4.79 1.44 10.67
N GLU A 22 -4.22 2.02 11.72
CA GLU A 22 -3.41 1.31 12.71
C GLU A 22 -4.30 0.55 13.70
N ASN A 23 -4.09 -0.75 13.86
CA ASN A 23 -4.69 -1.55 14.91
C ASN A 23 -3.62 -2.04 15.89
N LYS A 24 -3.35 -1.22 16.91
CA LYS A 24 -2.36 -1.52 17.96
C LYS A 24 -2.66 -2.77 18.77
N LYS A 25 -3.94 -3.17 18.89
CA LYS A 25 -4.31 -4.38 19.65
C LYS A 25 -3.94 -5.66 18.90
N GLN A 26 -3.88 -5.60 17.58
CA GLN A 26 -3.62 -6.75 16.70
C GLN A 26 -2.34 -6.57 15.88
N SER A 27 -1.48 -5.61 16.26
CA SER A 27 -0.16 -5.35 15.68
C SER A 27 -0.10 -5.31 14.14
N HIS A 28 -1.10 -4.68 13.52
CA HIS A 28 -1.12 -4.52 12.07
C HIS A 28 -1.64 -3.15 11.64
N THR A 29 -1.34 -2.78 10.40
CA THR A 29 -1.97 -1.67 9.70
C THR A 29 -2.83 -2.20 8.55
N LEU A 30 -4.10 -1.79 8.52
CA LEU A 30 -4.94 -1.93 7.34
C LEU A 30 -4.58 -0.81 6.35
N VAL A 31 -4.25 -1.19 5.14
CA VAL A 31 -4.01 -0.29 4.02
C VAL A 31 -5.11 -0.49 2.99
N ALA A 32 -5.73 0.59 2.52
CA ALA A 32 -6.75 0.54 1.47
C ALA A 32 -6.52 1.60 0.40
N VAL A 33 -6.74 1.21 -0.86
CA VAL A 33 -6.62 2.04 -2.06
C VAL A 33 -7.94 1.93 -2.84
N PRO A 34 -8.91 2.82 -2.59
CA PRO A 34 -10.26 2.71 -3.16
C PRO A 34 -10.30 2.71 -4.69
N GLU A 35 -9.46 3.51 -5.35
CA GLU A 35 -9.39 3.62 -6.81
C GLU A 35 -8.99 2.30 -7.49
N LEU A 36 -8.37 1.38 -6.73
CA LEU A 36 -7.98 0.04 -7.16
C LEU A 36 -8.88 -1.07 -6.60
N GLU A 37 -9.89 -0.73 -5.80
CA GLU A 37 -10.69 -1.69 -5.02
C GLU A 37 -9.81 -2.67 -4.22
N TRP A 38 -8.69 -2.17 -3.70
CA TRP A 38 -7.63 -2.99 -3.14
C TRP A 38 -7.42 -2.68 -1.66
N SER A 39 -7.16 -3.72 -0.85
CA SER A 39 -6.72 -3.56 0.54
C SER A 39 -5.80 -4.69 0.97
N ALA A 40 -5.00 -4.42 2.01
CA ALA A 40 -4.13 -5.40 2.66
C ALA A 40 -3.97 -5.14 4.15
N LEU A 41 -3.73 -6.21 4.90
CA LEU A 41 -3.27 -6.16 6.28
C LEU A 41 -1.75 -6.36 6.28
N ILE A 42 -1.03 -5.45 6.93
CA ILE A 42 0.43 -5.47 7.04
C ILE A 42 0.80 -5.62 8.50
N SER A 43 1.45 -6.74 8.85
CA SER A 43 1.96 -6.99 10.20
C SER A 43 3.25 -6.21 10.44
N TYR A 44 3.51 -5.83 11.69
CA TYR A 44 4.73 -5.12 12.08
C TYR A 44 5.97 -6.01 12.07
N GLU A 45 5.76 -7.32 12.10
CA GLU A 45 6.82 -8.33 12.06
C GLU A 45 7.30 -8.64 10.64
N GLU A 46 6.61 -8.14 9.60
CA GLU A 46 7.00 -8.40 8.21
C GLU A 46 8.28 -7.63 7.84
N GLU A 47 9.27 -8.36 7.33
CA GLU A 47 10.48 -7.75 6.79
C GLU A 47 10.17 -6.88 5.56
N LYS A 48 10.81 -5.70 5.49
CA LYS A 48 10.54 -4.69 4.46
C LYS A 48 10.68 -5.22 3.02
N ARG A 49 11.77 -5.93 2.71
CA ARG A 49 12.04 -6.39 1.33
C ARG A 49 11.02 -7.43 0.84
N PRO A 50 10.74 -8.52 1.60
CA PRO A 50 9.66 -9.43 1.27
C PRO A 50 8.29 -8.75 1.18
N LEU A 51 8.01 -7.80 2.06
CA LEU A 51 6.75 -7.05 2.07
C LEU A 51 6.57 -6.22 0.79
N VAL A 52 7.59 -5.47 0.35
CA VAL A 52 7.54 -4.72 -0.92
C VAL A 52 7.21 -5.65 -2.08
N GLN A 53 7.90 -6.79 -2.19
CA GLN A 53 7.66 -7.76 -3.27
C GLN A 53 6.24 -8.34 -3.22
N LYS A 54 5.75 -8.72 -2.03
CA LYS A 54 4.38 -9.22 -1.82
C LYS A 54 3.34 -8.19 -2.24
N LEU A 55 3.51 -6.94 -1.83
CA LEU A 55 2.60 -5.85 -2.17
C LEU A 55 2.61 -5.55 -3.68
N LYS A 56 3.80 -5.48 -4.29
CA LYS A 56 3.94 -5.30 -5.74
C LYS A 56 3.18 -6.38 -6.51
N GLN A 57 3.38 -7.65 -6.17
CA GLN A 57 2.70 -8.78 -6.84
C GLN A 57 1.18 -8.71 -6.68
N SER A 58 0.69 -8.25 -5.52
CA SER A 58 -0.73 -8.06 -5.28
C SER A 58 -1.31 -6.91 -6.09
N LEU A 59 -0.65 -5.75 -6.07
CA LEU A 59 -1.07 -4.53 -6.76
C LEU A 59 -1.02 -4.68 -8.28
N ALA A 60 0.00 -5.36 -8.82
CA ALA A 60 0.16 -5.59 -10.26
C ALA A 60 -1.00 -6.37 -10.92
N LYS A 61 -1.94 -6.91 -10.14
CA LYS A 61 -3.20 -7.49 -10.66
C LYS A 61 -4.21 -6.42 -11.10
N ASN A 62 -4.12 -5.21 -10.54
CA ASN A 62 -5.11 -4.14 -10.70
C ASN A 62 -4.50 -2.87 -11.33
N MET A 63 -3.18 -2.82 -11.53
CA MET A 63 -2.45 -1.66 -12.05
C MET A 63 -1.14 -2.07 -12.75
N GLN A 64 -0.49 -1.15 -13.45
CA GLN A 64 0.79 -1.40 -14.13
C GLN A 64 1.92 -1.74 -13.16
N THR A 65 2.83 -2.63 -13.58
CA THR A 65 3.92 -3.15 -12.75
C THR A 65 4.82 -2.07 -12.15
N ASP A 66 5.16 -1.03 -12.93
CA ASP A 66 6.04 0.05 -12.47
C ASP A 66 5.36 0.93 -11.41
N ALA A 67 4.08 1.26 -11.64
CA ALA A 67 3.25 2.00 -10.71
C ALA A 67 2.94 1.16 -9.44
N ALA A 68 2.82 -0.17 -9.57
CA ALA A 68 2.68 -1.10 -8.45
C ALA A 68 3.94 -1.17 -7.59
N GLU A 69 5.13 -1.16 -8.21
CA GLU A 69 6.42 -1.08 -7.50
C GLU A 69 6.49 0.24 -6.71
N GLU A 70 6.23 1.39 -7.35
CA GLU A 70 6.25 2.69 -6.68
C GLU A 70 5.29 2.75 -5.48
N LEU A 71 4.04 2.29 -5.68
CA LEU A 71 3.03 2.29 -4.61
C LEU A 71 3.42 1.35 -3.47
N SER A 72 3.98 0.17 -3.77
CA SER A 72 4.42 -0.78 -2.75
C SER A 72 5.52 -0.20 -1.86
N GLN A 73 6.49 0.52 -2.43
CA GLN A 73 7.57 1.18 -1.70
C GLN A 73 7.02 2.28 -0.78
N LYS A 74 6.12 3.13 -1.32
CA LYS A 74 5.45 4.18 -0.54
C LYS A 74 4.65 3.62 0.63
N ILE A 75 3.89 2.54 0.42
CA ILE A 75 3.11 1.89 1.49
C ILE A 75 4.02 1.39 2.60
N VAL A 76 5.10 0.67 2.27
CA VAL A 76 6.05 0.15 3.28
C VAL A 76 6.72 1.28 4.06
N GLN A 77 7.08 2.36 3.37
CA GLN A 77 7.59 3.57 4.02
C GLN A 77 6.57 4.13 5.01
N TRP A 78 5.34 4.39 4.58
CA TRP A 78 4.32 4.99 5.45
C TRP A 78 3.95 4.12 6.63
N VAL A 79 3.86 2.80 6.45
CA VAL A 79 3.60 1.86 7.56
C VAL A 79 4.76 1.86 8.56
N THR A 80 6.00 2.04 8.10
CA THR A 80 7.17 2.15 8.99
C THR A 80 7.19 3.47 9.77
N GLU A 81 6.72 4.57 9.17
CA GLU A 81 6.68 5.91 9.77
C GLU A 81 5.50 6.13 10.75
N MET A 82 4.61 5.15 10.88
CA MET A 82 3.32 5.35 11.55
C MET A 82 3.39 5.55 13.06
#